data_AF-A0AAF0CCT1-F1
#
_entry.id   AF-A0AAF0CCT1-F1
#
_cell.length_a   1.000
_cell.length_b   1.000
_cell.length_c   1.000
_cell.angle_alpha   90.00
_cell.angle_beta   90.00
_cell.angle_gamma   90.00
#
_symmetry.space_group_name_H-M   'P 1'
#
loop_
_entity.id
_entity.type
_entity.pdbx_description
1 polymer ?
#
loop_
_entity_poly.entity_id
_entity_poly.type
_entity_poly.pdbx_seq_one_letter_code
_entity_poly.pdbx_strand_id
1 'polypeptide(L)' 'MPENPFEQKDMEALIALKYLPAFSMKFDTKVIQRELKITYSRAKCLQEAAIASGLLIRDQHFDNVTHFHIRGIGRSS' A
#
# COMPACT_ATOMS: atom_id res chain seq x y z
N MET A 1 -8.95 -10.56 -17.38
CA MET A 1 -8.55 -9.85 -16.14
C MET A 1 -7.14 -9.34 -16.37
N PRO A 2 -6.79 -8.08 -16.01
CA PRO A 2 -5.40 -7.66 -16.09
C PRO A 2 -4.57 -8.55 -15.17
N GLU A 3 -3.60 -9.26 -15.75
CA GLU A 3 -2.65 -10.08 -15.01
C GLU A 3 -1.83 -9.14 -14.14
N ASN A 4 -1.91 -9.31 -12.82
CA ASN A 4 -1.24 -8.42 -11.89
C ASN A 4 0.27 -8.69 -12.01
N PRO A 5 1.11 -7.73 -12.46
CA PRO A 5 2.53 -7.99 -12.74
C PRO A 5 3.38 -8.14 -11.46
N PHE A 6 2.75 -8.12 -10.29
CA PHE A 6 3.39 -8.22 -8.98
C PHE A 6 3.29 -9.62 -8.43
N GLU A 7 4.40 -10.12 -7.90
CA GLU A 7 4.46 -11.41 -7.26
C GLU A 7 3.76 -11.34 -5.89
N GLN A 8 3.30 -12.49 -5.38
CA GLN A 8 2.71 -12.58 -4.05
C GLN A 8 3.63 -12.02 -2.95
N LYS A 9 4.95 -12.15 -3.12
CA LYS A 9 5.97 -11.56 -2.25
C LYS A 9 5.95 -10.03 -2.22
N ASP A 10 5.66 -9.37 -3.34
CA ASP A 10 5.56 -7.90 -3.40
C ASP A 10 4.37 -7.41 -2.57
N MET A 11 3.25 -8.15 -2.61
CA MET A 11 2.06 -7.86 -1.81
C MET A 11 2.29 -8.14 -0.32
N GLU A 12 2.99 -9.22 0.03
CA GLU A 12 3.38 -9.49 1.41
C GLU A 12 4.31 -8.42 1.98
N ALA A 13 5.27 -7.95 1.18
CA ALA A 13 6.16 -6.87 1.58
C ALA A 13 5.39 -5.56 1.82
N LEU A 14 4.40 -5.27 0.96
CA LEU A 14 3.48 -4.16 1.15
C LEU A 14 2.68 -4.27 2.47
N ILE A 15 2.17 -5.46 2.78
CA ILE A 15 1.48 -5.75 4.04
C ILE A 15 2.41 -5.57 5.24
N ALA A 16 3.68 -5.94 5.12
CA ALA A 16 4.67 -5.82 6.17
C ALA A 16 4.93 -4.35 6.56
N LEU A 17 4.78 -3.41 5.61
CA LEU A 17 4.97 -1.98 5.87
C LEU A 17 4.06 -1.46 7.00
N LYS A 18 2.86 -2.03 7.18
CA LYS A 18 1.92 -1.59 8.23
C LYS A 18 2.45 -1.78 9.66
N TYR A 19 3.44 -2.66 9.86
CA TYR A 19 4.04 -2.93 11.16
C TYR A 19 5.19 -1.97 11.49
N LEU A 20 5.55 -1.07 10.58
CA LEU A 20 6.59 -0.09 10.83
C LEU A 20 6.10 0.97 11.82
N PRO A 21 6.89 1.32 12.85
CA PRO A 21 6.48 2.32 13.84
C PRO A 21 6.28 3.73 13.24
N ALA A 22 6.85 3.99 12.06
CA ALA A 22 6.65 5.23 11.30
C ALA A 22 5.41 5.18 10.38
N PHE A 23 4.62 4.10 10.41
CA PHE A 23 3.43 3.92 9.60
C PHE A 23 2.28 4.75 10.16
N SER A 24 2.38 6.07 10.05
CA SER A 24 1.38 7.02 10.51
C SER A 24 0.19 7.09 9.54
N MET A 25 -0.47 5.98 9.21
CA MET A 25 -1.69 5.94 8.36
C MET A 25 -1.58 6.65 6.98
N LYS A 26 -0.38 7.07 6.56
CA LYS A 26 -0.09 7.82 5.34
C LYS A 26 0.62 6.90 4.37
N PHE A 27 -0.17 6.02 3.77
CA PHE A 27 0.35 5.08 2.80
C PHE A 27 0.48 5.73 1.42
N ASP A 28 1.59 6.43 1.19
CA ASP A 28 1.88 7.06 -0.09
C ASP A 28 2.92 6.27 -0.92
N THR A 29 3.02 6.59 -2.21
CA THR A 29 3.98 5.97 -3.12
C THR A 29 5.43 6.13 -2.66
N LYS A 30 5.76 7.24 -1.99
CA LYS A 30 7.13 7.55 -1.54
C LYS A 30 7.54 6.67 -0.35
N VAL A 31 6.61 6.39 0.56
CA VAL A 31 6.81 5.45 1.68
C VAL A 31 7.05 4.06 1.12
N ILE A 32 6.20 3.58 0.20
CA ILE A 32 6.39 2.28 -0.44
C ILE A 32 7.76 2.20 -1.13
N GLN A 33 8.12 3.23 -1.90
CA GLN A 33 9.41 3.33 -2.57
C GLN A 33 10.58 3.25 -1.59
N ARG A 34 10.54 4.04 -0.51
CA ARG A 34 11.59 4.16 0.50
C ARG A 34 11.77 2.85 1.26
N GLU A 35 10.68 2.29 1.75
CA GLU A 35 10.72 1.14 2.65
C GLU A 35 10.98 -0.18 1.89
N LEU A 36 10.43 -0.34 0.69
CA LEU A 36 10.71 -1.51 -0.15
C LEU A 36 11.98 -1.36 -1.00
N LYS A 37 12.63 -0.19 -0.97
CA LYS A 37 13.85 0.13 -1.75
C LYS A 37 13.69 -0.17 -3.25
N ILE A 38 12.51 0.15 -3.80
CA ILE A 38 12.18 -0.04 -5.22
C ILE A 38 12.15 1.30 -5.96
N THR A 39 11.99 1.27 -7.28
CA THR A 39 11.80 2.47 -8.08
C THR A 39 10.43 3.10 -7.84
N TYR A 40 10.31 4.42 -8.02
CA TYR A 40 9.03 5.13 -7.88
C TYR A 40 7.93 4.53 -8.78
N SER A 41 8.26 4.22 -10.04
CA SER A 41 7.32 3.61 -10.98
C SER A 41 6.81 2.25 -10.49
N ARG A 42 7.69 1.42 -9.93
CA ARG A 42 7.32 0.11 -9.38
C ARG A 42 6.49 0.25 -8.11
N ALA A 43 6.83 1.21 -7.24
CA ALA A 43 6.03 1.54 -6.05
C ALA A 43 4.62 2.04 -6.42
N LYS A 44 4.51 2.88 -7.46
CA LYS A 44 3.23 3.39 -7.95
C LYS A 44 2.36 2.27 -8.48
N CYS A 45 2.91 1.43 -9.36
CA CYS A 45 2.20 0.29 -9.89
C CYS A 45 1.78 -0.69 -8.78
N LEU A 46 2.62 -0.90 -7.75
CA LEU A 46 2.31 -1.79 -6.63
C LEU A 46 1.17 -1.21 -5.77
N GLN A 47 1.17 0.10 -5.55
CA GLN A 47 0.07 0.80 -4.88
C GLN A 47 -1.24 0.65 -5.65
N GLU A 48 -1.21 0.89 -6.97
CA GLU A 48 -2.39 0.75 -7.84
C GLU A 48 -2.91 -0.69 -7.85
N ALA A 49 -2.01 -1.67 -7.94
CA ALA A 49 -2.34 -3.10 -7.88
C ALA A 49 -2.96 -3.49 -6.53
N ALA A 50 -2.45 -2.95 -5.43
CA ALA A 50 -2.99 -3.20 -4.11
C ALA A 50 -4.34 -2.51 -3.89
N ILE A 51 -4.59 -1.35 -4.51
CA ILE A 51 -5.92 -0.72 -4.53
C ILE A 51 -6.88 -1.58 -5.36
N ALA A 52 -6.46 -2.04 -6.54
CA ALA A 52 -7.27 -2.85 -7.44
C ALA A 52 -7.63 -4.22 -6.85
N SER A 53 -6.74 -4.83 -6.06
CA SER A 53 -7.01 -6.07 -5.33
C SER A 53 -7.89 -5.86 -4.09
N GLY A 54 -8.20 -4.61 -3.74
CA GLY A 54 -8.93 -4.27 -2.52
C GLY A 54 -8.10 -4.45 -1.24
N LEU A 55 -6.79 -4.66 -1.37
CA LEU A 55 -5.86 -4.73 -0.26
C LEU A 55 -5.64 -3.33 0.35
N LEU A 56 -5.47 -2.30 -0.47
CA LEU A 56 -5.45 -0.91 -0.01
C LEU A 56 -6.83 -0.29 -0.20
N ILE A 57 -7.44 0.10 0.91
CA ILE A 57 -8.69 0.86 0.92
C ILE A 57 -8.34 2.31 1.18
N ARG A 58 -8.87 3.20 0.35
CA ARG A 58 -8.76 4.65 0.57
C ARG A 58 -9.57 5.02 1.82
N ASP A 59 -8.90 5.57 2.83
CA ASP A 59 -9.50 5.90 4.13
C ASP A 59 -10.19 7.26 4.05
N GLN A 60 -9.42 8.36 4.01
CA GLN A 60 -9.90 9.73 3.79
C GLN A 60 -8.86 10.56 3.04
N HIS A 61 -9.31 11.62 2.37
CA HIS A 61 -8.45 12.60 1.72
C HIS A 61 -8.38 13.85 2.63
N PHE A 62 -7.21 14.12 3.21
CA PHE A 62 -6.96 15.30 4.03
C PHE A 62 -5.84 16.11 3.39
N ASP A 63 -6.06 17.41 3.16
CA ASP A 63 -5.02 18.36 2.77
C ASP A 63 -4.09 17.86 1.64
N ASN A 64 -4.66 17.42 0.51
CA ASN A 64 -3.95 16.84 -0.65
C ASN A 64 -3.22 15.51 -0.43
N VAL A 65 -3.36 14.87 0.74
CA VAL A 65 -2.78 13.56 1.03
C VAL A 65 -3.90 12.51 1.04
N THR A 66 -3.73 11.48 0.21
CA THR A 66 -4.66 10.35 0.20
C THR A 66 -4.18 9.31 1.20
N HIS A 67 -4.94 9.09 2.27
CA HIS A 67 -4.65 8.06 3.24
C HIS A 67 -5.20 6.72 2.71
N PHE A 68 -4.41 5.66 2.81
CA PHE A 68 -4.87 4.30 2.54
C PHE A 68 -4.57 3.41 3.74
N HIS A 69 -5.49 2.52 4.04
CA HIS A 69 -5.34 1.47 5.05
C HIS A 69 -5.35 0.09 4.37
N ILE A 70 -4.69 -0.88 4.98
CA ILE A 70 -4.66 -2.26 4.45
C ILE A 70 -5.87 -3.04 4.96
N ARG A 71 -6.72 -3.55 4.05
CA ARG A 71 -7.90 -4.37 4.33
C ARG A 71 -7.50 -5.66 5.04
N GLY A 72 -8.26 -6.01 6.08
CA GLY A 72 -8.16 -7.32 6.74
C GLY A 72 -7.17 -7.40 7.90
N ILE A 73 -6.51 -6.29 8.27
CA ILE A 73 -5.69 -6.23 9.48
C ILE A 73 -6.28 -5.17 10.41
N GLY A 74 -7.28 -5.61 11.19
CA GLY A 74 -7.83 -4.85 12.31
C GLY A 74 -9.07 -4.02 12.03
N ARG A 75 -10.22 -4.69 11.84
CA ARG A 75 -11.33 -4.59 12.81
C ARG A 75 -12.12 -5.90 12.71
N SER A 76 -11.77 -6.84 13.58
CA SER A 76 -12.83 -7.62 14.22
C SER A 76 -13.62 -6.60 15.05
N SER A 77 -14.85 -6.34 14.63
CA SER A 77 -15.91 -5.79 15.46
C SER A 77 -17.21 -6.40 14.96
#